data_AF-A0A7S2X2D8-F1
#
_entry.id   AF-A0A7S2X2D8-F1
#
_cell.length_a   1.000
_cell.length_b   1.000
_cell.length_c   1.000
_cell.angle_alpha   90.00
_cell.angle_beta   90.00
_cell.angle_gamma   90.00
#
_symmetry.space_group_name_H-M   'P 1'
#
loop_
_entity.id
_entity.type
_entity.pdbx_description
1 polymer ?
#
loop_
_entity_poly.entity_id
_entity_poly.type
_entity_poly.pdbx_seq_one_letter_code
_entity_poly.pdbx_strand_id
1 'polypeptide(L)'
;EVQSHVVDIYGTDYKLVSSSLIFLIFLSSGFTLKTDDILKAAKNYKAVAYGFVAILFITPNLGFALMNLPFRPKAFASGLSVFCSVPTTLSSGVALVTAGGGNAALA
;
A
#
# COMPACT_ATOMS: atom_id res chain seq x y z
N GLU A 1 -36.60 -3.43 -4.52
CA GLU A 1 -36.26 -3.72 -3.12
C GLU A 1 -34.81 -4.18 -3.05
N VAL A 2 -33.88 -3.23 -2.92
CA VAL A 2 -32.45 -3.51 -2.70
C VAL A 2 -32.14 -2.88 -1.36
N GLN A 3 -32.18 -3.71 -0.32
CA GLN A 3 -31.87 -3.33 1.04
C GLN A 3 -30.35 -3.09 1.14
N SER A 4 -29.90 -1.91 0.71
CA SER A 4 -28.56 -1.43 1.07
C SER A 4 -28.56 -1.22 2.58
N HIS A 5 -27.87 -2.08 3.31
CA HIS A 5 -27.47 -1.79 4.69
C HIS A 5 -26.56 -0.56 4.66
N VAL A 6 -27.18 0.62 4.65
CA VAL A 6 -26.51 1.91 4.85
C VAL A 6 -26.20 1.94 6.34
N VAL A 7 -24.96 1.62 6.67
CA VAL A 7 -24.43 1.87 8.00
C VAL A 7 -24.24 3.39 8.09
N ASP A 8 -25.25 4.08 8.60
CA ASP A 8 -25.21 5.53 8.86
C ASP A 8 -24.22 5.82 10.00
N ILE A 9 -22.95 6.00 9.66
CA ILE A 9 -21.93 6.49 10.60
C ILE A 9 -22.06 8.02 10.68
N TYR A 10 -22.94 8.48 11.58
CA TYR A 10 -23.14 9.89 11.93
C TYR A 10 -21.86 10.52 12.49
N GLY A 11 -21.49 11.70 11.96
CA GLY A 11 -20.76 12.79 12.64
C GLY A 11 -19.35 12.50 13.18
N THR A 12 -18.31 13.03 12.52
CA THR A 12 -16.91 13.12 13.02
C THR A 12 -16.17 11.79 13.28
N ASP A 13 -16.88 10.69 13.57
CA ASP A 13 -16.34 9.38 13.94
C ASP A 13 -15.80 8.57 12.76
N TYR A 14 -16.10 8.93 11.51
CA TYR A 14 -15.58 8.21 10.34
C TYR A 14 -14.04 8.19 10.29
N LYS A 15 -13.38 9.23 10.81
CA LYS A 15 -11.91 9.28 10.91
C LYS A 15 -11.40 8.33 11.99
N LEU A 16 -12.10 8.24 13.13
CA LEU A 16 -11.78 7.31 14.22
C LEU A 16 -12.00 5.85 13.79
N VAL A 17 -13.13 5.55 13.15
CA VAL A 17 -13.42 4.21 12.63
C VAL A 17 -12.40 3.81 11.56
N SER A 18 -12.13 4.68 10.58
CA SER A 18 -11.15 4.38 9.52
C SER A 18 -9.75 4.18 10.10
N SER A 19 -9.31 5.03 11.02
CA SER A 19 -7.99 4.89 11.66
C SER A 19 -7.88 3.61 12.49
N SER A 20 -8.96 3.25 13.20
CA SER A 20 -9.03 2.01 13.98
C SER A 20 -8.99 0.77 13.08
N LEU A 21 -9.71 0.78 11.95
CA LEU A 21 -9.70 -0.30 10.97
C LEU A 21 -8.32 -0.44 10.32
N ILE A 22 -7.70 0.67 9.90
CA ILE A 22 -6.34 0.67 9.36
C ILE A 22 -5.37 0.10 10.39
N PHE A 23 -5.46 0.54 11.65
CA PHE A 23 -4.65 -0.01 12.73
C PHE A 23 -4.82 -1.53 12.88
N LEU A 24 -6.06 -2.03 12.88
CA LEU A 24 -6.34 -3.46 12.97
C LEU A 24 -5.80 -4.25 11.78
N ILE A 25 -5.87 -3.69 10.56
CA ILE A 25 -5.31 -4.32 9.35
C ILE A 25 -3.78 -4.41 9.46
N PHE A 26 -3.11 -3.33 9.87
CA PHE A 26 -1.66 -3.33 10.07
C PHE A 26 -1.24 -4.26 11.22
N LEU A 27 -2.01 -4.30 12.30
CA LEU A 27 -1.77 -5.17 13.44
C LEU A 27 -1.92 -6.66 13.07
N SER A 28 -3.01 -7.01 12.38
CA SER A 28 -3.25 -8.39 11.90
C SER A 28 -2.20 -8.83 10.88
N SER A 29 -1.81 -7.93 9.97
CA SER A 29 -0.72 -8.17 9.03
C SER A 29 0.62 -8.37 9.75
N GLY A 30 0.90 -7.58 10.78
CA GLY A 30 2.09 -7.70 11.61
C GLY A 30 2.15 -9.02 12.38
N PHE A 31 1.03 -9.47 12.96
CA PHE A 31 0.95 -10.78 13.61
C PHE A 31 1.08 -11.97 12.65
N THR A 32 0.67 -11.80 11.39
CA THR A 32 0.81 -12.82 10.34
C THR A 32 2.25 -12.90 9.80
N LEU A 33 3.11 -11.94 10.14
CA LEU A 33 4.46 -11.84 9.63
C LEU A 33 5.38 -12.88 10.28
N LYS A 34 5.98 -13.75 9.45
CA LYS A 34 6.91 -14.78 9.93
C LYS A 34 8.31 -14.21 10.11
N THR A 35 8.86 -14.33 11.32
CA THR A 35 10.22 -13.87 11.64
C THR A 35 11.28 -14.49 10.71
N ASP A 36 11.08 -15.74 10.28
CA ASP A 36 11.99 -16.41 9.34
C ASP A 36 12.02 -15.74 7.97
N ASP A 37 10.88 -15.22 7.50
CA ASP A 37 10.78 -14.54 6.21
C ASP A 37 11.46 -13.15 6.28
N ILE A 38 11.30 -12.44 7.40
CA ILE A 38 12.05 -11.21 7.68
C ILE A 38 13.56 -11.48 7.68
N LEU A 39 13.99 -12.57 8.32
CA LEU A 39 15.41 -12.92 8.38
C LEU A 39 15.96 -13.29 7.00
N LYS A 40 15.20 -14.03 6.19
CA LYS A 40 15.56 -14.36 4.79
C LYS A 40 15.64 -13.12 3.91
N ALA A 41 14.71 -12.18 4.07
CA ALA A 41 14.73 -10.89 3.40
C ALA A 41 15.99 -10.10 3.80
N ALA A 42 16.24 -9.97 5.10
CA ALA A 42 17.39 -9.25 5.66
C ALA A 42 18.74 -9.82 5.20
N LYS A 43 18.86 -11.15 5.04
CA LYS A 43 20.05 -11.79 4.47
C LYS A 43 20.34 -11.33 3.03
N ASN A 44 19.31 -10.99 2.28
CA ASN A 44 19.42 -10.48 0.91
C ASN A 44 19.41 -8.93 0.89
N TYR A 45 20.34 -8.32 1.62
CA TYR A 45 20.42 -6.86 1.77
C TYR A 45 20.43 -6.08 0.45
N LYS A 46 21.02 -6.64 -0.63
CA LYS A 46 21.02 -6.00 -1.96
C LYS A 46 19.61 -5.88 -2.55
N ALA A 47 18.82 -6.95 -2.44
CA ALA A 47 17.44 -6.96 -2.95
C ALA A 47 16.55 -6.04 -2.11
N VAL A 48 16.73 -6.05 -0.78
CA VAL A 48 16.03 -5.15 0.14
C VAL A 48 16.38 -3.69 -0.15
N ALA A 49 17.67 -3.37 -0.31
CA ALA A 49 18.12 -2.02 -0.64
C ALA A 49 17.56 -1.56 -1.99
N TYR A 50 17.55 -2.43 -3.00
CA TYR A 50 16.91 -2.14 -4.27
C TYR A 50 15.41 -1.85 -4.11
N GLY A 51 14.69 -2.65 -3.33
CA GLY A 51 13.27 -2.43 -3.01
C GLY A 51 13.04 -1.07 -2.36
N PHE A 52 13.84 -0.70 -1.35
CA PHE A 52 13.76 0.62 -0.72
C PHE A 52 14.03 1.75 -1.71
N VAL A 53 15.06 1.64 -2.55
CA VAL A 53 15.35 2.66 -3.57
C VAL A 53 14.21 2.75 -4.58
N ALA A 54 13.65 1.63 -5.02
CA ALA A 54 12.53 1.61 -5.95
C ALA A 54 11.28 2.28 -5.36
N ILE A 55 10.91 1.94 -4.12
CA ILE A 55 9.71 2.47 -3.46
C ILE A 55 9.87 3.95 -3.08
N LEU A 56 11.07 4.37 -2.64
CA LEU A 56 11.29 5.74 -2.16
C LEU A 56 11.71 6.73 -3.25
N PHE A 57 12.33 6.25 -4.34
CA PHE A 57 12.76 7.12 -5.44
C PHE A 57 11.97 6.89 -6.71
N ILE A 58 11.85 5.66 -7.21
CA ILE A 58 11.23 5.43 -8.52
C ILE A 58 9.74 5.77 -8.49
N THR A 59 8.99 5.27 -7.51
CA THR A 59 7.53 5.48 -7.41
C THR A 59 7.15 6.94 -7.19
N PRO A 60 7.79 7.71 -6.28
CA PRO A 60 7.44 9.12 -6.07
C PRO A 60 7.85 10.01 -7.24
N ASN A 61 9.00 9.74 -7.88
CA ASN A 61 9.40 10.45 -9.10
C ASN A 61 8.40 10.21 -10.25
N LEU A 62 7.86 8.99 -10.36
CA LEU A 62 6.77 8.71 -11.29
C LEU A 62 5.51 9.52 -10.92
N GLY A 63 5.18 9.65 -9.64
CA GLY A 63 4.10 10.53 -9.16
C GLY A 63 4.25 11.98 -9.63
N PHE A 64 5.46 12.55 -9.51
CA PHE A 64 5.76 13.89 -10.02
C PHE A 64 5.63 13.97 -11.55
N ALA A 65 6.08 12.95 -12.28
CA ALA A 65 5.91 12.91 -13.74
C ALA A 65 4.43 12.85 -14.15
N LEU A 66 3.61 12.07 -13.43
CA LEU A 66 2.16 11.94 -13.68
C LEU A 66 1.40 13.25 -13.47
N MET A 67 1.89 14.13 -12.60
CA MET A 67 1.30 15.46 -12.41
C MET A 67 1.49 16.38 -13.63
N ASN A 68 2.48 16.10 -14.49
CA ASN A 68 2.72 16.84 -15.73
C ASN A 68 1.88 16.31 -16.92
N LEU A 69 1.22 15.14 -16.78
CA LEU A 69 0.33 14.62 -17.82
C LEU A 69 -0.99 15.39 -17.84
N PRO A 70 -1.63 15.60 -19.01
CA PRO A 70 -2.86 16.37 -19.15
C PRO A 70 -4.10 15.57 -18.70
N PHE A 71 -4.07 14.99 -17.50
CA PHE A 71 -5.22 14.30 -16.90
C PHE A 71 -6.32 15.31 -16.55
N ARG A 72 -7.57 14.95 -16.86
CA ARG A 72 -8.77 15.68 -16.46
C ARG A 72 -9.67 14.74 -15.66
N PRO A 73 -10.11 15.11 -14.44
CA PRO A 73 -9.87 16.37 -13.71
C PRO A 73 -8.48 16.44 -13.05
N LYS A 74 -7.98 17.64 -12.78
CA LYS A 74 -6.67 17.84 -12.09
C LYS A 74 -6.61 17.18 -10.70
N ALA A 75 -7.74 17.07 -10.01
CA ALA A 75 -7.85 16.38 -8.73
C ALA A 75 -7.42 14.89 -8.82
N PHE A 76 -7.64 14.25 -9.97
CA PHE A 76 -7.19 12.88 -10.20
C PHE A 76 -5.66 12.79 -10.24
N ALA A 77 -5.00 13.72 -10.96
CA ALA A 77 -3.54 13.77 -11.02
C ALA A 77 -2.92 13.99 -9.62
N SER A 78 -3.51 14.88 -8.82
CA SER A 78 -3.06 15.11 -7.44
C SER A 78 -3.25 13.87 -6.55
N GLY A 79 -4.42 13.23 -6.61
CA GLY A 79 -4.68 12.00 -5.86
C GLY A 79 -3.73 10.87 -6.25
N LEU A 80 -3.46 10.73 -7.54
CA LEU A 80 -2.53 9.73 -8.07
C LEU A 80 -1.08 10.00 -7.65
N SER A 81 -0.64 11.25 -7.65
CA SER A 81 0.69 11.63 -7.15
C SER A 81 0.85 11.32 -5.65
N VAL A 82 -0.18 11.57 -4.85
CA VAL A 82 -0.19 11.20 -3.42
C VAL A 82 -0.18 9.68 -3.26
N PHE A 83 -0.97 8.96 -4.05
CA PHE A 83 -1.00 7.50 -4.06
C PHE A 83 0.36 6.87 -4.40
N CYS A 84 1.15 7.48 -5.29
CA CYS A 84 2.51 7.05 -5.58
C CYS A 84 3.50 7.29 -4.41
N SER A 85 3.13 8.09 -3.41
CA SER A 85 4.01 8.48 -2.30
C SER A 85 3.63 7.85 -0.95
N VAL A 86 2.50 7.14 -0.88
CA VAL A 86 2.08 6.42 0.33
C VAL A 86 2.75 5.04 0.44
N PRO A 87 2.74 4.40 1.63
CA PRO A 87 3.29 3.07 1.80
C PRO A 87 2.68 2.03 0.85
N THR A 88 3.52 1.13 0.34
CA THR A 88 3.12 0.08 -0.60
C THR A 88 2.13 -0.91 0.03
N THR A 89 1.17 -1.40 -0.76
CA THR A 89 0.12 -2.30 -0.26
C THR A 89 0.67 -3.69 0.03
N LEU A 90 0.71 -4.06 1.32
CA LEU A 90 1.29 -5.31 1.80
C LEU A 90 0.53 -6.56 1.30
N SER A 91 -0.79 -6.62 1.48
CA SER A 91 -1.56 -7.84 1.20
C SER A 91 -1.68 -8.16 -0.30
N SER A 92 -2.07 -7.19 -1.12
CA SER A 92 -2.22 -7.40 -2.57
C SER A 92 -0.86 -7.53 -3.28
N GLY A 93 0.17 -6.84 -2.79
CA GLY A 93 1.53 -6.93 -3.33
C GLY A 93 2.10 -8.33 -3.19
N VAL A 94 2.08 -8.90 -1.99
CA VAL A 94 2.59 -10.26 -1.72
C VAL A 94 1.81 -11.31 -2.51
N ALA A 95 0.47 -11.18 -2.59
CA ALA A 95 -0.35 -12.08 -3.37
C ALA A 95 0.02 -12.07 -4.87
N LEU A 96 0.25 -10.88 -5.44
CA LEU A 96 0.63 -10.71 -6.84
C LEU A 96 2.03 -11.27 -7.13
N VAL A 97 3.01 -11.00 -6.25
CA VAL A 97 4.37 -11.54 -6.41
C VAL A 97 4.35 -13.06 -6.33
N THR A 98 3.59 -13.63 -5.39
CA THR A 98 3.43 -15.09 -5.25
C THR A 98 2.76 -15.69 -6.49
N ALA A 99 1.69 -15.06 -7.00
CA ALA A 99 1.00 -15.50 -8.22
C ALA A 99 1.89 -15.43 -9.47
N GLY A 100 2.80 -14.46 -9.53
CA GLY A 100 3.80 -14.31 -10.60
C GLY A 100 5.02 -15.24 -10.46
N GLY A 101 5.06 -16.13 -9.46
CA GLY A 101 6.20 -17.02 -9.20
C GLY A 101 7.42 -16.31 -8.59
N GLY A 102 7.24 -15.11 -8.04
CA GLY A 102 8.29 -14.34 -7.38
C GLY A 102 8.51 -14.73 -5.91
N ASN A 103 9.44 -14.04 -5.26
CA ASN A 103 9.81 -14.33 -3.87
C ASN A 103 8.89 -13.62 -2.87
N ALA A 104 7.93 -14.36 -2.30
CA ALA A 104 6.98 -13.85 -1.32
C ALA A 104 7.63 -13.30 -0.02
N ALA A 105 8.82 -13.76 0.36
CA ALA A 105 9.51 -13.25 1.55
C ALA A 105 10.19 -11.88 1.30
N LEU A 106 10.47 -11.55 0.04
CA LEU A 106 11.04 -10.26 -0.37
C LEU A 106 9.98 -9.25 -0.84
N ALA A 107 8.75 -9.71 -1.08
CA ALA A 107 7.63 -8.91 -1.55
C ALA A 107 7.09 -8.00 -0.44
#